data_AF-A0A962DN86-F1
#
_entry.id   AF-A0A962DN86-F1
#
_cell.length_a   1.000
_cell.length_b   1.000
_cell.length_c   1.000
_cell.angle_alpha   90.00
_cell.angle_beta   90.00
_cell.angle_gamma   90.00
#
_symmetry.space_group_name_H-M   'P 1'
#
loop_
_entity.id
_entity.type
_entity.pdbx_description
1 polymer ?
#
loop_
_entity_poly.entity_id
_entity_poly.type
_entity_poly.pdbx_seq_one_letter_code
_entity_poly.pdbx_strand_id
1 'polypeptide(L)' 'MFGLLGVIVIGLFVDLSAFQMVISAGIVLLMAGYILYETSAIIHGGQTNYILATISLYVSLYNIFLNLLMLLGGNRN' A
#
# COMPACT_ATOMS: atom_id res chain seq x y z
N MET A 1 -1.10 -5.22 -10.87
CA MET A 1 -1.71 -4.29 -11.86
C MET A 1 -3.19 -4.59 -12.11
N PHE A 2 -3.59 -5.84 -12.37
CA PHE A 2 -5.01 -6.20 -12.57
C PHE A 2 -5.93 -5.93 -11.36
N GLY A 3 -5.42 -6.09 -10.13
CA GLY A 3 -6.20 -5.79 -8.92
C GLY A 3 -6.57 -4.31 -8.77
N LEU A 4 -5.68 -3.38 -9.17
CA LEU A 4 -5.95 -1.93 -9.13
C LEU A 4 -7.03 -1.53 -10.14
N LEU A 5 -7.07 -2.17 -11.31
CA LEU A 5 -8.10 -1.90 -12.33
C LEU A 5 -9.49 -2.34 -11.86
N GLY A 6 -9.60 -3.49 -11.18
CA GLY A 6 -10.86 -3.96 -10.63
C GLY A 6 -11.44 -3.03 -9.56
N VAL A 7 -10.56 -2.46 -8.73
CA VAL A 7 -10.94 -1.47 -7.72
C VAL A 7 -11.52 -0.22 -8.39
N ILE A 8 -10.85 0.33 -9.41
CA ILE A 8 -11.31 1.53 -10.13
C ILE A 8 -12.71 1.36 -10.73
N VAL A 9 -13.03 0.18 -11.30
CA VAL A 9 -14.36 -0.08 -11.88
C VAL A 9 -15.46 -0.10 -10.83
N ILE A 10 -15.20 -0.66 -9.64
CA ILE A 10 -16.17 -0.67 -8.53
C ILE A 10 -16.45 0.75 -8.03
N GLY A 11 -15.44 1.62 -8.05
CA GLY A 11 -15.56 3.02 -7.61
C GLY A 11 -16.48 3.90 -8.41
N LEU A 12 -16.82 3.51 -9.65
CA LEU A 12 -17.76 4.24 -10.48
C LEU A 12 -19.23 4.06 -10.05
N PHE A 13 -19.50 3.07 -9.18
CA PHE A 13 -20.86 2.70 -8.77
C PHE A 13 -21.12 2.81 -7.25
N VAL A 14 -20.14 3.30 -6.48
CA VAL A 14 -20.19 3.36 -5.00
C VAL A 14 -19.85 4.78 -4.53
N ASP A 15 -20.41 5.21 -3.40
CA ASP A 15 -20.10 6.52 -2.79
C ASP A 15 -18.59 6.75 -2.68
N LEU A 16 -18.14 7.88 -3.24
CA LEU A 16 -16.71 8.22 -3.38
C LEU A 16 -15.95 8.17 -2.05
N SER A 17 -16.59 8.56 -0.95
CA SER A 17 -15.97 8.60 0.38
C SER A 17 -15.73 7.20 0.95
N ALA A 18 -16.73 6.31 0.88
CA ALA A 18 -16.58 4.92 1.33
C ALA A 18 -15.64 4.13 0.40
N PHE A 19 -15.70 4.40 -0.90
CA PHE A 19 -14.82 3.78 -1.87
C PHE A 19 -13.34 4.11 -1.63
N GLN A 20 -13.01 5.37 -1.35
CA GLN A 20 -11.64 5.79 -1.05
C GLN A 20 -11.07 5.13 0.21
N MET A 21 -11.91 4.87 1.23
CA MET A 21 -11.50 4.09 2.40
C MET A 21 -11.15 2.63 2.04
N VAL A 22 -11.96 1.98 1.21
CA VAL A 22 -11.69 0.61 0.74
C VAL A 22 -10.37 0.54 -0.05
N ILE A 23 -10.10 1.54 -0.89
CA ILE A 23 -8.81 1.65 -1.59
C ILE A 23 -7.66 1.72 -0.60
N SER A 24 -7.73 2.61 0.39
CA SER A 24 -6.65 2.74 1.36
C SER A 24 -6.42 1.49 2.18
N ALA A 25 -7.49 0.79 2.57
CA ALA A 25 -7.37 -0.50 3.24
C ALA A 25 -6.65 -1.52 2.34
N GLY A 26 -7.00 -1.56 1.06
CA GLY A 26 -6.32 -2.40 0.06
C GLY A 26 -4.84 -2.04 -0.11
N ILE A 27 -4.50 -0.75 -0.16
CA ILE A 27 -3.11 -0.29 -0.29
C ILE A 27 -2.29 -0.67 0.95
N VAL A 28 -2.83 -0.50 2.16
CA VAL A 28 -2.14 -0.89 3.39
C VAL A 28 -1.78 -2.38 3.37
N LEU A 29 -2.73 -3.24 3.01
CA LEU A 29 -2.49 -4.70 2.90
C LEU A 29 -1.46 -5.03 1.82
N LEU A 30 -1.55 -4.37 0.66
CA LEU A 30 -0.62 -4.59 -0.44
C LEU A 30 0.81 -4.18 -0.06
N MET A 31 0.98 -2.99 0.51
CA MET A 31 2.29 -2.50 0.96
C MET A 31 2.86 -3.38 2.08
N ALA A 32 2.03 -3.87 3.01
CA ALA A 32 2.48 -4.80 4.05
C ALA A 32 2.97 -6.13 3.46
N GLY A 33 2.24 -6.71 2.50
CA GLY A 33 2.68 -7.89 1.76
C GLY A 33 3.96 -7.66 0.96
N TYR A 34 4.09 -6.48 0.36
CA TYR A 34 5.30 -6.09 -0.37
C TYR A 34 6.53 -5.97 0.54
N ILE A 35 6.38 -5.39 1.73
CA ILE A 35 7.45 -5.33 2.74
C ILE A 35 7.89 -6.74 3.15
N LEU A 36 6.96 -7.67 3.38
CA LEU A 36 7.29 -9.06 3.72
C LEU A 36 8.06 -9.75 2.58
N TYR A 37 7.64 -9.52 1.33
CA TYR A 37 8.34 -10.05 0.16
C TYR A 37 9.75 -9.47 0.02
N GLU A 38 9.89 -8.15 0.14
CA GLU A 38 11.17 -7.46 -0.03
C GLU A 38 12.14 -7.80 1.11
N THR A 39 11.67 -7.82 2.36
CA THR A 39 12.50 -8.24 3.51
C THR A 39 12.96 -9.68 3.36
N SER A 40 12.09 -10.59 2.88
CA SER A 40 12.50 -11.96 2.54
C SER A 40 13.60 -11.97 1.48
N ALA A 41 13.45 -11.20 0.39
CA ALA A 41 14.47 -11.12 -0.67
C ALA A 41 15.81 -10.58 -0.15
N ILE A 42 15.80 -9.62 0.78
CA ILE A 42 17.01 -9.09 1.43
C ILE A 42 17.70 -10.17 2.27
N ILE A 43 16.95 -10.92 3.09
CA ILE A 43 17.51 -11.96 3.97
C ILE A 43 18.10 -13.13 3.17
N HIS A 44 17.45 -13.53 2.08
CA HIS A 44 17.92 -14.64 1.24
C HIS A 44 19.01 -14.21 0.22
N GLY A 45 19.53 -12.98 0.31
CA GLY A 45 20.60 -12.50 -0.57
C GLY A 45 20.16 -12.20 -2.01
N GLY A 46 18.84 -12.12 -2.26
CA GLY A 46 18.28 -11.76 -3.57
C GLY A 46 18.44 -10.28 -3.92
N GLN A 47 18.74 -9.42 -2.95
CA GLN A 47 19.04 -8.00 -3.14
C GLN A 47 20.51 -7.71 -2.81
N THR A 48 21.30 -7.40 -3.84
CA THR A 48 22.71 -7.01 -3.69
C THR A 48 22.87 -5.51 -3.43
N ASN A 49 21.84 -4.71 -3.75
CA ASN A 49 21.84 -3.27 -3.52
C ASN A 49 21.00 -2.90 -2.29
N TYR A 50 21.64 -2.92 -1.12
CA TYR A 50 21.02 -2.61 0.16
C TYR A 50 20.53 -1.15 0.27
N ILE A 51 21.12 -0.21 -0.47
CA ILE A 51 20.68 1.20 -0.48
C ILE A 51 19.31 1.30 -1.15
N LEU A 52 19.16 0.69 -2.33
CA LEU A 52 17.90 0.69 -3.05
C LEU A 52 16.82 -0.09 -2.29
N ALA A 53 17.19 -1.22 -1.69
CA ALA A 53 16.28 -2.02 -0.87
C ALA A 53 15.75 -1.23 0.35
N THR A 54 16.62 -0.50 1.05
CA THR A 54 16.19 0.34 2.19
C THR A 54 15.32 1.51 1.77
N ILE A 55 15.58 2.15 0.64
CA ILE A 55 14.72 3.22 0.09
C ILE A 55 13.34 2.65 -0.27
N SER A 56 13.27 1.48 -0.91
CA SER A 56 12.01 0.83 -1.27
C SER A 56 11.18 0.46 -0.04
N LEU A 57 11.82 -0.09 1.00
CA LEU A 57 11.17 -0.34 2.29
C LEU A 57 10.64 0.96 2.93
N TYR A 58 11.42 2.04 2.91
CA TYR A 58 11.00 3.34 3.42
C TYR A 58 9.76 3.88 2.69
N VAL A 59 9.77 3.85 1.36
CA VAL A 59 8.63 4.31 0.54
C VAL A 59 7.38 3.47 0.82
N SER A 60 7.55 2.15 1.01
CA SER A 60 6.44 1.25 1.34
C SER A 60 5.84 1.57 2.71
N LEU A 61 6.68 1.80 3.73
CA LEU A 61 6.26 2.22 5.06
C LEU A 61 5.57 3.59 5.04
N TYR A 62 6.10 4.54 4.26
CA TYR A 62 5.49 5.86 4.09
C TYR A 62 4.08 5.75 3.48
N ASN A 63 3.90 4.90 2.45
CA ASN A 63 2.58 4.65 1.87
C ASN A 63 1.62 4.00 2.86
N ILE A 64 2.08 3.05 3.70
CA ILE A 64 1.25 2.48 4.77
C ILE A 64 0.80 3.58 5.73
N PHE A 65 1.72 4.43 6.18
CA PHE A 65 1.43 5.51 7.10
C PHE A 65 0.36 6.48 6.55
N LEU A 66 0.54 6.95 5.31
CA LEU A 66 -0.44 7.85 4.68
C LEU A 66 -1.82 7.22 4.53
N ASN A 67 -1.88 5.96 4.10
CA ASN A 67 -3.16 5.29 3.90
C ASN A 67 -3.84 4.94 5.24
N LEU A 68 -3.07 4.61 6.28
CA LEU A 68 -3.60 4.47 7.64
C LEU A 68 -4.09 5.81 8.19
N LEU A 69 -3.40 6.92 7.92
CA LEU A 69 -3.86 8.25 8.30
C LEU A 69 -5.20 8.58 7.64
N MET A 70 -5.37 8.25 6.35
CA MET A 70 -6.63 8.46 5.66
C MET A 70 -7.76 7.59 6.21
N LEU A 71 -7.46 6.33 6.59
CA LEU A 71 -8.44 5.42 7.21
C LEU A 71 -8.86 5.85 8.63
N LEU A 72 -7.90 6.27 9.46
CA LEU A 72 -8.13 6.54 10.88
C LEU A 72 -8.49 8.02 11.15
N GLY A 73 -7.99 8.94 10.33
CA GLY A 73 -8.13 10.38 10.51
C GLY A 73 -8.84 11.11 9.37
N GLY A 74 -8.96 10.50 8.18
CA GLY A 74 -9.49 11.17 6.98
C GLY A 74 -11.00 11.46 6.98
N ASN A 75 -11.76 10.89 7.92
CA ASN A 75 -13.22 11.10 8.01
C ASN A 75 -13.63 12.05 9.15
N ARG A 76 -12.70 12.87 9.63
CA ARG A 76 -12.97 13.92 10.62
C ARG A 76 -13.16 15.24 9.85
N ASN A 77 -14.41 15.54 9.48
CA ASN A 77 -14.81 16.87 9.00
C ASN A 77 -14.40 17.97 9.98
#